data_AF-A0A9N9V059-F1
#
_entry.id   AF-A0A9N9V059-F1
#
_cell.length_a   1.000
_cell.length_b   1.000
_cell.length_c   1.000
_cell.angle_alpha   90.00
_cell.angle_beta   90.00
_cell.angle_gamma   90.00
#
_symmetry.space_group_name_H-M   'P 1'
#
loop_
_entity.id
_entity.type
_entity.pdbx_description
1 polymer ?
#
loop_
_entity_poly.entity_id
_entity_poly.type
_entity_poly.pdbx_seq_one_letter_code
_entity_poly.pdbx_strand_id
1 'polypeptide(L)'
;MESSEFRLNVSEMNQSDIDKFLMEKLKWLERMRPKEFQEIVERLSTRASNVFLWADLVVEHMGKQDVGRWSDFLVNDAGLSLNEQIATNPLAKFHLRIFGLCMRTIGYRVDSRDATGFLPYAAQFWMTHAREGDECIDENFQLPSALSDCDSYDAGRVLKFFKKFDSYDHYKHYNYREEVPNSVWLESEDSLIVFLAFEGCNKLVSRHLKTCRKCQSPNEYGVSGLEKAFFLAAYRGFTSTAKVILEAATASGVSVDVDAVIGGTTVLYAACLKGKTTTVEFLLKHGSSVSKSLCQPYQFALHAAAAHDDESVVDAILRHEHDCGSDIERLLSAKTVAGYTVFHQVVLEAAEGKD
;
A
#
# COMPACT_ATOMS: atom_id res chain seq x y z
N MET A 1 -3.90 -22.60 -31.43
CA MET A 1 -4.88 -22.67 -30.33
C MET A 1 -4.46 -21.65 -29.31
N GLU A 2 -5.07 -20.48 -29.38
CA GLU A 2 -4.86 -19.39 -28.42
C GLU A 2 -5.26 -19.89 -27.03
N SER A 3 -4.32 -19.86 -26.09
CA SER A 3 -4.65 -20.03 -24.68
C SER A 3 -5.44 -18.79 -24.28
N SER A 4 -6.72 -18.97 -23.96
CA SER A 4 -7.51 -17.93 -23.31
C SER A 4 -6.80 -17.56 -22.00
N GLU A 5 -6.07 -16.45 -22.01
CA GLU A 5 -5.53 -15.85 -20.79
C GLU A 5 -6.72 -15.53 -19.89
N PHE A 6 -6.89 -16.36 -18.86
CA PHE A 6 -7.80 -16.08 -17.76
C PHE A 6 -7.23 -14.85 -17.05
N ARG A 7 -7.76 -13.66 -17.35
CA ARG A 7 -7.47 -12.46 -16.57
C ARG A 7 -8.13 -12.65 -15.21
N LEU A 8 -7.34 -13.10 -14.24
CA LEU A 8 -7.77 -13.37 -12.87
C LEU A 8 -7.89 -12.05 -12.11
N ASN A 9 -9.11 -11.68 -11.75
CA ASN A 9 -9.38 -10.48 -10.96
C ASN A 9 -9.32 -10.82 -9.46
N VAL A 10 -8.14 -10.66 -8.85
CA VAL A 10 -7.86 -11.08 -7.46
C VAL A 10 -8.77 -10.42 -6.43
N SER A 11 -9.33 -9.24 -6.71
CA SER A 11 -10.26 -8.53 -5.80
C SER A 11 -11.71 -9.03 -5.87
N GLU A 12 -12.07 -9.81 -6.90
CA GLU A 12 -13.41 -10.37 -7.09
C GLU A 12 -13.50 -11.87 -6.78
N MET A 13 -12.35 -12.54 -6.64
CA MET A 13 -12.30 -13.97 -6.38
C MET A 13 -12.67 -14.27 -4.93
N ASN A 14 -13.78 -14.98 -4.76
CA ASN A 14 -14.24 -15.43 -3.46
C ASN A 14 -13.70 -16.84 -3.16
N GLN A 15 -13.99 -17.35 -1.96
CA GLN A 15 -13.55 -18.67 -1.53
C GLN A 15 -13.90 -19.79 -2.52
N SER A 16 -15.06 -19.72 -3.18
CA SER A 16 -15.48 -20.72 -4.17
C SER A 16 -14.56 -20.73 -5.40
N ASP A 17 -14.00 -19.60 -5.79
CA ASP A 17 -13.10 -19.51 -6.93
C ASP A 17 -11.72 -20.12 -6.58
N ILE A 18 -11.28 -19.92 -5.34
CA ILE A 18 -10.07 -20.55 -4.80
C ILE A 18 -10.24 -22.07 -4.73
N ASP A 19 -11.37 -22.54 -4.22
CA ASP A 19 -11.66 -23.97 -4.09
C ASP A 19 -11.63 -24.66 -5.47
N LYS A 20 -12.28 -24.02 -6.45
CA LYS A 20 -12.29 -24.50 -7.83
C LYS A 20 -10.89 -24.52 -8.44
N PHE A 21 -10.12 -23.46 -8.21
CA PHE A 21 -8.74 -23.36 -8.68
C PHE A 21 -7.84 -24.46 -8.08
N LEU A 22 -7.90 -24.65 -6.75
CA LEU A 22 -7.13 -25.69 -6.07
C LEU A 22 -7.52 -27.08 -6.55
N MET A 23 -8.83 -27.36 -6.67
CA MET A 23 -9.34 -28.63 -7.21
C MET A 23 -8.83 -28.90 -8.63
N GLU A 24 -8.79 -27.87 -9.49
CA GLU A 24 -8.35 -28.01 -10.87
C GLU A 24 -6.83 -28.21 -10.97
N LYS A 25 -6.05 -27.35 -10.32
CA LYS A 25 -4.59 -27.35 -10.46
C LYS A 25 -3.91 -28.46 -9.67
N LEU A 26 -4.52 -28.95 -8.59
CA LEU A 26 -4.01 -30.06 -7.80
C LEU A 26 -4.60 -31.41 -8.21
N LYS A 27 -5.36 -31.49 -9.30
CA LYS A 27 -5.96 -32.75 -9.78
C LYS A 27 -4.95 -33.89 -10.02
N TRP A 28 -3.68 -33.56 -10.24
CA TRP A 28 -2.62 -34.55 -10.33
C TRP A 28 -2.36 -35.27 -8.98
N LEU A 29 -2.61 -34.62 -7.83
CA LEU A 29 -2.54 -35.24 -6.48
C LEU A 29 -3.61 -36.29 -6.29
N GLU A 30 -4.79 -36.14 -6.90
CA GLU A 30 -5.84 -37.16 -6.87
C GLU A 30 -5.32 -38.52 -7.37
N ARG A 31 -4.43 -38.50 -8.38
CA ARG A 31 -3.81 -39.71 -8.92
C ARG A 31 -2.71 -40.29 -8.02
N MET A 32 -1.95 -39.42 -7.34
CA MET A 32 -0.78 -39.79 -6.55
C MET A 32 -1.12 -40.16 -5.09
N ARG A 33 -2.03 -39.42 -4.47
CA ARG A 33 -2.45 -39.53 -3.07
C ARG A 33 -3.97 -39.36 -2.93
N PRO A 34 -4.78 -40.28 -3.48
CA PRO A 34 -6.24 -40.15 -3.52
C PRO A 34 -6.90 -40.01 -2.14
N LYS A 35 -6.30 -40.61 -1.10
CA LYS A 35 -6.82 -40.55 0.27
C LYS A 35 -6.57 -39.21 0.98
N GLU A 36 -5.53 -38.50 0.57
CA GLU A 36 -5.11 -37.23 1.18
C GLU A 36 -5.55 -36.03 0.34
N PHE A 37 -5.94 -36.24 -0.92
CA PHE A 37 -6.25 -35.18 -1.88
C PHE A 37 -7.31 -34.19 -1.36
N GLN A 38 -8.47 -34.68 -0.92
CA GLN A 38 -9.52 -33.80 -0.41
C GLN A 38 -9.08 -33.06 0.85
N GLU A 39 -8.40 -33.73 1.78
CA GLU A 39 -7.89 -33.11 3.00
C GLU A 39 -6.85 -32.01 2.70
N ILE A 40 -5.96 -32.25 1.73
CA ILE A 40 -4.97 -31.25 1.29
C ILE A 40 -5.67 -30.05 0.66
N VAL A 41 -6.61 -30.28 -0.27
CA VAL A 41 -7.34 -29.19 -0.93
C VAL A 41 -8.16 -28.39 0.08
N GLU A 42 -8.87 -29.04 1.00
CA GLU A 42 -9.67 -28.38 2.05
C GLU A 42 -8.80 -27.57 3.01
N ARG A 43 -7.64 -28.11 3.41
CA ARG A 43 -6.67 -27.37 4.25
C ARG A 43 -6.11 -26.16 3.52
N LEU A 44 -5.75 -26.29 2.24
CA LEU A 44 -5.23 -25.18 1.44
C LEU A 44 -6.31 -24.12 1.18
N SER A 45 -7.53 -24.55 0.88
CA SER A 45 -8.72 -23.71 0.72
C SER A 45 -8.99 -22.88 1.97
N THR A 46 -9.13 -23.55 3.11
CA THR A 46 -9.38 -22.91 4.42
C THR A 46 -8.26 -21.91 4.75
N ARG A 47 -7.01 -22.29 4.48
CA ARG A 47 -5.85 -21.44 4.75
C ARG A 47 -5.68 -20.30 3.77
N ALA A 48 -6.18 -20.41 2.54
CA ALA A 48 -6.14 -19.31 1.60
C ALA A 48 -7.00 -18.14 2.10
N SER A 49 -8.12 -18.41 2.81
CA SER A 49 -8.94 -17.38 3.45
C SER A 49 -9.26 -16.19 2.51
N ASN A 50 -9.77 -16.49 1.31
CA ASN A 50 -9.99 -15.55 0.21
C ASN A 50 -8.74 -14.91 -0.44
N VAL A 51 -7.52 -15.26 -0.03
CA VAL A 51 -6.28 -14.81 -0.67
C VAL A 51 -5.88 -15.77 -1.78
N PHE A 52 -6.46 -15.58 -2.97
CA PHE A 52 -6.19 -16.41 -4.15
C PHE A 52 -4.70 -16.52 -4.47
N LEU A 53 -3.96 -15.42 -4.30
CA LEU A 53 -2.54 -15.40 -4.62
C LEU A 53 -1.71 -16.35 -3.76
N TRP A 54 -2.12 -16.56 -2.51
CA TRP A 54 -1.49 -17.55 -1.65
C TRP A 54 -1.73 -18.97 -2.19
N ALA A 55 -2.96 -19.26 -2.63
CA ALA A 55 -3.32 -20.55 -3.21
C ALA A 55 -2.53 -20.85 -4.50
N ASP A 56 -2.40 -19.87 -5.39
CA ASP A 56 -1.63 -20.00 -6.63
C ASP A 56 -0.14 -20.25 -6.36
N LEU A 57 0.45 -19.51 -5.43
CA LEU A 57 1.85 -19.69 -5.04
C LEU A 57 2.13 -21.10 -4.53
N VAL A 58 1.26 -21.62 -3.66
CA VAL A 58 1.40 -22.95 -3.09
C VAL A 58 1.32 -24.01 -4.19
N VAL A 59 0.34 -23.90 -5.09
CA VAL A 59 0.17 -24.79 -6.23
C VAL A 59 1.41 -24.81 -7.13
N GLU A 60 1.94 -23.63 -7.48
CA GLU A 60 3.10 -23.51 -8.37
C GLU A 60 4.36 -24.16 -7.76
N HIS A 61 4.57 -23.95 -6.45
CA HIS A 61 5.71 -24.53 -5.74
C HIS A 61 5.58 -26.05 -5.57
N MET A 62 4.36 -26.56 -5.35
CA MET A 62 4.10 -28.00 -5.30
C MET A 62 4.41 -28.69 -6.64
N GLY A 63 4.19 -28.01 -7.77
CA GLY A 63 4.46 -28.55 -9.10
C GLY A 63 5.94 -28.63 -9.52
N LYS A 64 6.83 -27.91 -8.83
CA LYS A 64 8.26 -27.79 -9.20
C LYS A 64 9.22 -28.69 -8.39
N GLN A 65 8.76 -29.40 -7.35
CA GLN A 65 9.64 -30.21 -6.49
C GLN A 65 9.22 -31.69 -6.42
N ASP A 66 10.24 -32.54 -6.30
CA ASP A 66 10.12 -33.99 -6.12
C ASP A 66 9.35 -34.34 -4.83
N VAL A 67 8.45 -35.32 -4.92
CA VAL A 67 7.39 -35.68 -3.95
C VAL A 67 7.91 -35.90 -2.52
N GLY A 68 9.19 -36.23 -2.37
CA GLY A 68 9.86 -36.47 -1.09
C GLY A 68 10.32 -35.23 -0.32
N ARG A 69 10.41 -34.04 -0.94
CA ARG A 69 10.84 -32.79 -0.28
C ARG A 69 9.69 -31.86 0.12
N TRP A 70 8.44 -32.20 -0.21
CA TRP A 70 7.27 -31.38 0.16
C TRP A 70 7.09 -31.25 1.66
N SER A 71 7.54 -32.25 2.42
CA SER A 71 7.59 -32.16 3.88
C SER A 71 8.46 -31.00 4.34
N ASP A 72 9.54 -30.64 3.64
CA ASP A 72 10.41 -29.55 4.08
C ASP A 72 9.87 -28.18 3.66
N PHE A 73 9.33 -28.03 2.45
CA PHE A 73 8.80 -26.74 1.99
C PHE A 73 7.50 -26.35 2.71
N LEU A 74 6.55 -27.27 2.82
CA LEU A 74 5.26 -27.00 3.46
C LEU A 74 5.34 -26.99 4.99
N VAL A 75 6.26 -27.76 5.61
CA VAL A 75 6.39 -27.82 7.08
C VAL A 75 7.45 -26.84 7.63
N ASN A 76 8.58 -26.63 6.94
CA ASN A 76 9.70 -25.85 7.50
C ASN A 76 9.84 -24.42 6.95
N ASP A 77 9.49 -24.14 5.69
CA ASP A 77 9.72 -22.81 5.07
C ASP A 77 8.43 -21.99 4.82
N ALA A 78 7.26 -22.62 4.69
CA ALA A 78 5.98 -21.94 4.44
C ALA A 78 5.14 -21.64 5.70
N GLY A 79 5.70 -21.80 6.91
CA GLY A 79 5.09 -21.31 8.15
C GLY A 79 3.77 -21.96 8.58
N LEU A 80 3.48 -23.19 8.16
CA LEU A 80 2.21 -23.89 8.46
C LEU A 80 2.05 -24.38 9.92
N SER A 81 2.82 -23.89 10.89
CA SER A 81 2.52 -24.00 12.32
C SER A 81 1.53 -22.92 12.79
N LEU A 82 0.51 -22.62 11.97
CA LEU A 82 -0.55 -21.69 12.33
C LEU A 82 -1.58 -22.41 13.22
N ASN A 83 -1.29 -22.44 14.53
CA ASN A 83 -2.11 -23.10 15.54
C ASN A 83 -3.57 -22.59 15.53
N GLU A 84 -4.54 -23.52 15.54
CA GLU A 84 -5.99 -23.33 15.26
C GLU A 84 -6.79 -22.77 16.45
N GLN A 85 -6.44 -21.58 16.93
CA GLN A 85 -7.32 -20.89 17.89
C GLN A 85 -7.59 -19.48 17.41
N ILE A 86 -8.75 -19.28 16.79
CA ILE A 86 -9.14 -17.98 16.27
C ILE A 86 -10.51 -17.58 16.82
N ALA A 87 -10.44 -16.53 17.65
CA ALA A 87 -11.55 -15.75 18.18
C ALA A 87 -11.78 -14.44 17.38
N THR A 88 -13.02 -13.94 17.44
CA THR A 88 -13.61 -12.64 17.05
C THR A 88 -13.47 -12.10 15.60
N ASN A 89 -12.27 -11.84 15.04
CA ASN A 89 -12.10 -11.51 13.60
C ASN A 89 -11.05 -12.43 12.94
N PRO A 90 -11.48 -13.45 12.17
CA PRO A 90 -10.57 -14.44 11.60
C PRO A 90 -9.61 -13.92 10.51
N LEU A 91 -10.05 -12.96 9.70
CA LEU A 91 -9.30 -12.53 8.52
C LEU A 91 -8.07 -11.69 8.90
N ALA A 92 -8.23 -10.69 9.76
CA ALA A 92 -7.10 -9.86 10.20
C ALA A 92 -6.01 -10.68 10.93
N LYS A 93 -6.41 -11.69 11.72
CA LYS A 93 -5.47 -12.63 12.37
C LYS A 93 -4.72 -13.49 11.37
N PHE A 94 -5.35 -13.88 10.27
CA PHE A 94 -4.69 -14.55 9.16
C PHE A 94 -3.64 -13.64 8.52
N HIS A 95 -4.00 -12.40 8.16
CA HIS A 95 -3.06 -11.44 7.59
C HIS A 95 -1.88 -11.14 8.53
N LEU A 96 -2.10 -10.99 9.84
CA LEU A 96 -1.00 -10.84 10.82
C LEU A 96 -0.02 -12.02 10.80
N ARG A 97 -0.54 -13.24 10.69
CA ARG A 97 0.26 -14.47 10.65
C ARG A 97 1.11 -14.55 9.38
N ILE A 98 0.51 -14.26 8.22
CA ILE A 98 1.23 -14.21 6.95
C ILE A 98 2.24 -13.07 6.95
N PHE A 99 1.88 -11.90 7.48
CA PHE A 99 2.81 -10.79 7.67
C PHE A 99 4.03 -11.21 8.50
N GLY A 100 3.82 -11.89 9.63
CA GLY A 100 4.92 -12.44 10.45
C GLY A 100 5.79 -13.45 9.70
N LEU A 101 5.20 -14.27 8.83
CA LEU A 101 5.96 -15.18 7.96
C LEU A 101 6.79 -14.38 6.95
N CYS A 102 6.20 -13.42 6.24
CA CYS A 102 6.90 -12.57 5.29
C CYS A 102 8.10 -11.89 5.93
N MET A 103 7.90 -11.35 7.14
CA MET A 103 8.96 -10.71 7.93
C MET A 103 10.11 -11.66 8.27
N ARG A 104 9.81 -12.89 8.72
CA ARG A 104 10.86 -13.90 8.96
C ARG A 104 11.61 -14.26 7.69
N THR A 105 10.88 -14.46 6.58
CA THR A 105 11.46 -14.83 5.28
C THR A 105 12.35 -13.71 4.74
N ILE A 106 11.89 -12.45 4.78
CA ILE A 106 12.69 -11.28 4.39
C ILE A 106 13.92 -11.17 5.29
N GLY A 107 13.75 -11.23 6.61
CA GLY A 107 14.87 -11.13 7.56
C GLY A 107 15.95 -12.20 7.36
N TYR A 108 15.58 -13.43 7.01
CA TYR A 108 16.53 -14.53 6.79
C TYR A 108 17.21 -14.51 5.41
N ARG A 109 16.56 -13.91 4.40
CA ARG A 109 16.95 -14.03 2.99
C ARG A 109 17.24 -12.71 2.29
N VAL A 110 17.19 -11.56 2.98
CA VAL A 110 17.43 -10.24 2.35
C VAL A 110 18.79 -10.17 1.61
N ASP A 111 19.77 -10.99 2.03
CA ASP A 111 21.09 -11.11 1.39
C ASP A 111 21.25 -12.26 0.39
N SER A 112 20.27 -13.17 0.30
CA SER A 112 20.42 -14.34 -0.57
C SER A 112 20.19 -13.97 -2.03
N ARG A 113 21.04 -14.52 -2.91
CA ARG A 113 20.84 -14.39 -4.37
C ARG A 113 19.67 -15.24 -4.85
N ASP A 114 19.39 -16.35 -4.17
CA ASP A 114 18.33 -17.30 -4.50
C ASP A 114 16.94 -16.71 -4.26
N ALA A 115 16.10 -16.74 -5.30
CA ALA A 115 14.70 -16.32 -5.28
C ALA A 115 13.74 -17.50 -5.08
N THR A 116 14.24 -18.66 -4.65
CA THR A 116 13.45 -19.88 -4.54
C THR A 116 12.48 -19.81 -3.36
N GLY A 117 11.22 -20.23 -3.55
CA GLY A 117 10.24 -20.34 -2.47
C GLY A 117 9.37 -19.10 -2.25
N PHE A 118 9.01 -18.85 -0.99
CA PHE A 118 8.07 -17.81 -0.53
C PHE A 118 8.64 -16.38 -0.61
N LEU A 119 9.94 -16.20 -0.89
CA LEU A 119 10.62 -14.91 -0.83
C LEU A 119 10.06 -13.84 -1.79
N PRO A 120 9.79 -14.11 -3.09
CA PRO A 120 9.22 -13.11 -3.98
C PRO A 120 7.85 -12.63 -3.53
N TYR A 121 6.99 -13.55 -3.07
CA TYR A 121 5.69 -13.22 -2.49
C TYR A 121 5.85 -12.36 -1.23
N ALA A 122 6.70 -12.81 -0.30
CA ALA A 122 6.98 -12.08 0.93
C ALA A 122 7.44 -10.65 0.64
N ALA A 123 8.34 -10.47 -0.32
CA ALA A 123 8.85 -9.17 -0.72
C ALA A 123 7.75 -8.25 -1.28
N GLN A 124 6.82 -8.78 -2.07
CA GLN A 124 5.80 -7.99 -2.75
C GLN A 124 4.56 -7.70 -1.88
N PHE A 125 4.09 -8.66 -1.09
CA PHE A 125 2.75 -8.62 -0.47
C PHE A 125 2.74 -8.41 1.04
N TRP A 126 3.90 -8.33 1.71
CA TRP A 126 3.91 -8.19 3.17
C TRP A 126 3.20 -6.93 3.67
N MET A 127 3.22 -5.85 2.91
CA MET A 127 2.59 -4.57 3.26
C MET A 127 1.07 -4.67 3.21
N THR A 128 0.53 -5.36 2.21
CA THR A 128 -0.90 -5.72 2.17
C THR A 128 -1.26 -6.51 3.41
N HIS A 129 -0.48 -7.53 3.78
CA HIS A 129 -0.74 -8.29 5.00
C HIS A 129 -0.58 -7.47 6.29
N ALA A 130 0.34 -6.51 6.33
CA ALA A 130 0.47 -5.60 7.46
C ALA A 130 -0.76 -4.70 7.60
N ARG A 131 -1.29 -4.18 6.48
CA ARG A 131 -2.48 -3.32 6.44
C ARG A 131 -3.76 -4.07 6.79
N GLU A 132 -4.00 -5.22 6.18
CA GLU A 132 -5.20 -6.03 6.47
C GLU A 132 -5.12 -6.67 7.87
N GLY A 133 -3.92 -6.86 8.41
CA GLY A 133 -3.68 -7.34 9.77
C GLY A 133 -3.62 -6.23 10.82
N ASP A 134 -3.77 -4.96 10.45
CA ASP A 134 -3.46 -3.78 11.27
C ASP A 134 -4.18 -3.81 12.64
N GLU A 135 -5.45 -4.20 12.68
CA GLU A 135 -6.21 -4.29 13.94
C GLU A 135 -5.67 -5.34 14.92
N CYS A 136 -4.93 -6.34 14.43
CA CYS A 136 -4.36 -7.43 15.22
C CYS A 136 -2.87 -7.22 15.55
N ILE A 137 -2.19 -6.22 14.97
CA ILE A 137 -0.79 -5.92 15.30
C ILE A 137 -0.74 -5.34 16.72
N ASP A 138 -0.26 -6.15 17.68
CA ASP A 138 -0.08 -5.77 19.07
C ASP A 138 1.40 -5.47 19.42
N GLU A 139 1.65 -5.16 20.68
CA GLU A 139 2.99 -4.82 21.19
C GLU A 139 3.97 -6.02 21.15
N ASN A 140 3.45 -7.25 21.12
CA ASN A 140 4.23 -8.48 21.11
C ASN A 140 4.74 -8.82 19.71
N PHE A 141 4.12 -8.28 18.65
CA PHE A 141 4.54 -8.53 17.28
C PHE A 141 5.95 -8.00 17.01
N GLN A 142 6.87 -8.92 16.70
CA GLN A 142 8.28 -8.60 16.46
C GLN A 142 8.53 -8.40 14.96
N LEU A 143 9.03 -7.21 14.62
CA LEU A 143 9.56 -6.92 13.28
C LEU A 143 11.02 -7.36 13.18
N PRO A 144 11.52 -7.72 11.99
CA PRO A 144 12.95 -7.91 11.75
C PRO A 144 13.69 -6.61 12.09
N SER A 145 14.94 -6.71 12.55
CA SER A 145 15.75 -5.53 12.92
C SER A 145 15.80 -4.50 11.79
N ALA A 146 16.01 -4.98 10.56
CA ALA A 146 16.01 -4.16 9.35
C ALA A 146 14.72 -3.36 9.10
N LEU A 147 13.63 -3.60 9.83
CA LEU A 147 12.36 -2.87 9.73
C LEU A 147 11.85 -2.44 11.13
N SER A 148 12.69 -2.47 12.18
CA SER A 148 12.29 -2.10 13.54
C SER A 148 12.69 -0.69 13.93
N ASP A 149 13.83 -0.19 13.44
CA ASP A 149 14.38 1.11 13.80
C ASP A 149 15.18 1.74 12.66
N CYS A 150 15.35 3.07 12.69
CA CYS A 150 16.13 3.80 11.70
C CYS A 150 17.65 3.78 11.94
N ASP A 151 18.14 3.04 12.93
CA ASP A 151 19.58 2.86 13.17
C ASP A 151 20.13 1.67 12.37
N SER A 152 19.33 0.61 12.27
CA SER A 152 19.62 -0.60 11.51
C SER A 152 18.93 -0.64 10.15
N TYR A 153 18.02 0.29 9.87
CA TYR A 153 17.39 0.45 8.56
C TYR A 153 18.39 0.95 7.51
N ASP A 154 18.76 0.05 6.60
CA ASP A 154 19.50 0.38 5.38
C ASP A 154 18.49 0.55 4.24
N ALA A 155 18.03 1.78 4.06
CA ALA A 155 17.07 2.18 3.04
C ALA A 155 17.50 1.74 1.63
N GLY A 156 18.79 1.89 1.29
CA GLY A 156 19.34 1.47 0.01
C GLY A 156 19.25 -0.04 -0.20
N ARG A 157 19.58 -0.84 0.82
CA ARG A 157 19.49 -2.31 0.76
C ARG A 157 18.04 -2.80 0.70
N VAL A 158 17.16 -2.25 1.53
CA VAL A 158 15.73 -2.60 1.56
C VAL A 158 15.07 -2.24 0.23
N LEU A 159 15.33 -1.04 -0.29
CA LEU A 159 14.80 -0.59 -1.58
C LEU A 159 15.33 -1.44 -2.73
N LYS A 160 16.63 -1.78 -2.74
CA LYS A 160 17.22 -2.67 -3.76
C LYS A 160 16.61 -4.07 -3.70
N PHE A 161 16.34 -4.59 -2.50
CA PHE A 161 15.66 -5.86 -2.31
C PHE A 161 14.24 -5.82 -2.89
N PHE A 162 13.43 -4.80 -2.58
CA PHE A 162 12.08 -4.70 -3.15
C PHE A 162 12.11 -4.46 -4.67
N LYS A 163 13.00 -3.59 -5.18
CA LYS A 163 13.18 -3.37 -6.63
C LYS A 163 13.52 -4.65 -7.40
N LYS A 164 14.32 -5.55 -6.81
CA LYS A 164 14.63 -6.87 -7.41
C LYS A 164 13.35 -7.66 -7.71
N PHE A 165 12.37 -7.59 -6.82
CA PHE A 165 11.11 -8.32 -6.96
C PHE A 165 9.98 -7.50 -7.59
N ASP A 166 10.05 -6.17 -7.62
CA ASP A 166 9.09 -5.28 -8.31
C ASP A 166 8.96 -5.62 -9.81
N SER A 167 10.05 -6.10 -10.42
CA SER A 167 10.10 -6.51 -11.83
C SER A 167 9.62 -7.94 -12.12
N TYR A 168 9.31 -8.75 -11.10
CA TYR A 168 9.00 -10.17 -11.29
C TYR A 168 7.67 -10.35 -12.04
N ASP A 169 7.76 -10.69 -13.34
CA ASP A 169 6.63 -10.74 -14.29
C ASP A 169 5.47 -11.61 -13.81
N HIS A 170 5.77 -12.64 -13.01
CA HIS A 170 4.80 -13.62 -12.53
C HIS A 170 3.58 -12.99 -11.83
N TYR A 171 3.78 -11.88 -11.11
CA TYR A 171 2.70 -11.22 -10.36
C TYR A 171 2.11 -10.01 -11.07
N LYS A 172 2.66 -9.59 -12.22
CA LYS A 172 2.15 -8.43 -12.98
C LYS A 172 0.73 -8.63 -13.49
N HIS A 173 0.32 -9.88 -13.70
CA HIS A 173 -1.04 -10.23 -14.13
C HIS A 173 -2.08 -10.14 -13.00
N TYR A 174 -1.63 -10.15 -11.74
CA TYR A 174 -2.47 -10.01 -10.55
C TYR A 174 -2.59 -8.55 -10.08
N ASN A 175 -1.90 -7.62 -10.73
CA ASN A 175 -1.77 -6.24 -10.27
C ASN A 175 -2.87 -5.32 -10.79
N TYR A 176 -3.70 -4.86 -9.85
CA TYR A 176 -4.17 -3.48 -9.90
C TYR A 176 -2.98 -2.57 -9.59
N ARG A 177 -2.56 -1.75 -10.57
CA ARG A 177 -1.38 -0.86 -10.49
C ARG A 177 -1.41 0.13 -9.31
N GLU A 178 -2.54 0.24 -8.61
CA GLU A 178 -2.73 1.17 -7.50
C GLU A 178 -2.47 0.56 -6.11
N GLU A 179 -2.30 -0.77 -5.99
CA GLU A 179 -2.18 -1.44 -4.69
C GLU A 179 -0.78 -1.99 -4.38
N VAL A 180 0.08 -2.14 -5.38
CA VAL A 180 1.44 -2.68 -5.16
C VAL A 180 2.41 -1.59 -4.72
N PRO A 181 3.34 -1.94 -3.81
CA PRO A 181 4.43 -1.07 -3.41
C PRO A 181 5.30 -0.63 -4.59
N ASN A 182 5.06 0.59 -5.04
CA ASN A 182 5.83 1.16 -6.12
C ASN A 182 7.13 1.76 -5.58
N SER A 183 8.25 1.12 -5.94
CA SER A 183 9.59 1.56 -5.58
C SER A 183 10.04 2.87 -6.27
N VAL A 184 9.22 3.42 -7.17
CA VAL A 184 9.47 4.67 -7.91
C VAL A 184 9.51 5.89 -7.00
N TRP A 185 8.70 5.91 -5.94
CA TRP A 185 8.59 7.08 -5.04
C TRP A 185 9.54 7.03 -3.85
N LEU A 186 10.38 6.00 -3.79
CA LEU A 186 11.30 5.74 -2.69
C LEU A 186 12.74 5.93 -3.15
N GLU A 187 13.47 6.72 -2.36
CA GLU A 187 14.88 7.03 -2.54
C GLU A 187 15.71 6.26 -1.51
N SER A 188 16.99 6.00 -1.82
CA SER A 188 17.89 5.27 -0.92
C SER A 188 18.20 6.00 0.39
N GLU A 189 17.75 7.24 0.53
CA GLU A 189 17.94 8.08 1.72
C GLU A 189 16.65 8.20 2.54
N ASP A 190 15.52 7.68 2.01
CA ASP A 190 14.24 7.74 2.71
C ASP A 190 14.27 6.89 3.97
N SER A 191 13.74 7.43 5.07
CA SER A 191 13.60 6.70 6.32
C SER A 191 12.47 5.67 6.24
N LEU A 192 12.52 4.67 7.13
CA LEU A 192 11.50 3.62 7.22
C LEU A 192 10.07 4.18 7.33
N ILE A 193 9.89 5.34 7.99
CA ILE A 193 8.57 5.96 8.12
C ILE A 193 7.96 6.37 6.78
N VAL A 194 8.79 6.83 5.82
CA VAL A 194 8.34 7.19 4.46
C VAL A 194 7.79 5.95 3.77
N PHE A 195 8.50 4.82 3.90
CA PHE A 195 8.10 3.54 3.34
C PHE A 195 6.78 3.03 3.94
N LEU A 196 6.66 3.02 5.27
CA LEU A 196 5.44 2.55 5.96
C LEU A 196 4.23 3.46 5.68
N ALA A 197 4.46 4.77 5.53
CA ALA A 197 3.41 5.74 5.25
C ALA A 197 2.89 5.65 3.81
N PHE A 198 3.80 5.47 2.85
CA PHE A 198 3.45 5.22 1.45
C PHE A 198 2.62 3.95 1.26
N GLU A 199 2.55 3.07 2.26
CA GLU A 199 1.86 1.78 2.18
C GLU A 199 0.68 1.67 3.14
N GLY A 200 0.39 2.76 3.86
CA GLY A 200 -0.79 2.86 4.69
C GLY A 200 -0.74 2.03 5.98
N CYS A 201 0.45 1.66 6.45
CA CYS A 201 0.64 0.75 7.58
C CYS A 201 0.49 1.47 8.94
N ASN A 202 -0.74 1.86 9.30
CA ASN A 202 -1.06 2.70 10.47
C ASN A 202 -0.39 2.28 11.78
N LYS A 203 -0.52 1.01 12.20
CA LYS A 203 0.10 0.53 13.45
C LYS A 203 1.60 0.53 13.39
N LEU A 204 2.19 0.16 12.26
CA LEU A 204 3.65 0.15 12.11
C LEU A 204 4.21 1.57 12.15
N VAL A 205 3.55 2.53 11.48
CA VAL A 205 3.84 3.97 11.57
C VAL A 205 3.77 4.43 13.02
N SER A 206 2.67 4.17 13.72
CA SER A 206 2.50 4.57 15.13
C SER A 206 3.58 3.97 16.03
N ARG A 207 3.86 2.66 15.88
CA ARG A 207 4.86 1.95 16.70
C ARG A 207 6.26 2.46 16.44
N HIS A 208 6.60 2.71 15.18
CA HIS A 208 7.90 3.24 14.79
C HIS A 208 8.09 4.66 15.33
N LEU A 209 7.11 5.54 15.17
CA LEU A 209 7.21 6.91 15.69
C LEU A 209 7.33 6.94 17.22
N LYS A 210 6.69 6.03 17.97
CA LYS A 210 6.87 5.95 19.43
C LYS A 210 8.32 5.74 19.88
N THR A 211 9.14 5.06 19.09
CA THR A 211 10.52 4.69 19.48
C THR A 211 11.60 5.46 18.72
N CYS A 212 11.31 5.93 17.50
CA CYS A 212 12.31 6.50 16.60
C CYS A 212 12.49 8.00 16.79
N ARG A 213 13.53 8.39 17.53
CA ARG A 213 13.89 9.81 17.73
C ARG A 213 14.35 10.52 16.45
N LYS A 214 14.95 9.81 15.49
CA LYS A 214 15.42 10.40 14.21
C LYS A 214 14.26 10.89 13.33
N CYS A 215 13.17 10.13 13.30
CA CYS A 215 11.98 10.54 12.53
C CYS A 215 11.20 11.66 13.22
N GLN A 216 11.47 11.89 14.51
CA GLN A 216 10.87 12.95 15.31
C GLN A 216 11.78 14.17 15.48
N SER A 217 13.04 14.12 15.05
CA SER A 217 13.90 15.30 15.11
C SER A 217 13.52 16.26 13.98
N PRO A 218 13.33 17.56 14.27
CA PRO A 218 13.24 18.58 13.23
C PRO A 218 14.47 18.49 12.33
N ASN A 219 14.28 18.47 11.01
CA ASN A 219 15.41 18.38 10.10
C ASN A 219 16.14 19.74 10.07
N GLU A 220 17.47 19.75 10.17
CA GLU A 220 18.26 20.99 10.14
C GLU A 220 18.35 21.57 8.71
N TYR A 221 18.09 20.73 7.69
CA TYR A 221 18.14 21.10 6.26
C TYR A 221 17.04 20.38 5.45
N GLY A 222 15.99 21.10 5.05
CA GLY A 222 15.00 20.63 4.06
C GLY A 222 13.73 19.97 4.61
N VAL A 223 12.93 19.39 3.69
CA VAL A 223 11.69 18.64 4.00
C VAL A 223 12.04 17.48 4.93
N SER A 224 11.41 17.42 6.09
CA SER A 224 11.59 16.33 7.03
C SER A 224 11.09 15.01 6.43
N GLY A 225 11.73 13.88 6.75
CA GLY A 225 11.21 12.56 6.37
C GLY A 225 9.76 12.34 6.84
N LEU A 226 9.33 13.05 7.87
CA LEU A 226 7.96 13.05 8.38
C LEU A 226 6.97 13.78 7.44
N GLU A 227 7.36 14.93 6.89
CA GLU A 227 6.57 15.64 5.86
C GLU A 227 6.49 14.83 4.57
N LYS A 228 7.58 14.18 4.14
CA LYS A 228 7.56 13.26 2.98
C LYS A 228 6.65 12.06 3.24
N ALA A 229 6.70 11.46 4.44
CA ALA A 229 5.80 10.39 4.84
C ALA A 229 4.33 10.85 4.82
N PHE A 230 4.04 12.03 5.37
CA PHE A 230 2.69 12.62 5.36
C PHE A 230 2.17 12.86 3.94
N PHE A 231 2.99 13.47 3.08
CA PHE A 231 2.68 13.72 1.68
C PHE A 231 2.37 12.43 0.92
N LEU A 232 3.20 11.39 1.08
CA LEU A 232 3.02 10.11 0.39
C LEU A 232 1.77 9.35 0.86
N ALA A 233 1.47 9.37 2.16
CA ALA A 233 0.22 8.81 2.68
C ALA A 233 -1.00 9.53 2.08
N ALA A 234 -0.97 10.86 2.01
CA ALA A 234 -2.05 11.65 1.43
C ALA A 234 -2.19 11.43 -0.09
N TYR A 235 -1.08 11.42 -0.83
CA TYR A 235 -1.05 11.15 -2.27
C TYR A 235 -1.73 9.82 -2.62
N ARG A 236 -1.57 8.80 -1.79
CA ARG A 236 -2.22 7.49 -1.98
C ARG A 236 -3.63 7.38 -1.41
N GLY A 237 -4.10 8.38 -0.68
CA GLY A 237 -5.42 8.34 -0.04
C GLY A 237 -5.45 7.59 1.29
N PHE A 238 -4.31 7.30 1.91
CA PHE A 238 -4.24 6.68 3.23
C PHE A 238 -4.48 7.73 4.34
N THR A 239 -5.70 8.27 4.40
CA THR A 239 -6.11 9.34 5.33
C THR A 239 -5.85 8.97 6.79
N SER A 240 -6.14 7.71 7.19
CA SER A 240 -5.87 7.22 8.54
C SER A 240 -4.37 7.26 8.88
N THR A 241 -3.51 6.97 7.90
CA THR A 241 -2.05 7.01 8.10
C THR A 241 -1.57 8.45 8.23
N ALA A 242 -2.05 9.35 7.37
CA ALA A 242 -1.76 10.78 7.47
C ALA A 242 -2.18 11.34 8.83
N LYS A 243 -3.35 10.92 9.35
CA LYS A 243 -3.81 11.27 10.70
C LYS A 243 -2.89 10.75 11.80
N VAL A 244 -2.50 9.47 11.77
CA VAL A 244 -1.55 8.89 12.74
C VAL A 244 -0.23 9.65 12.74
N ILE A 245 0.27 10.06 11.57
CA ILE A 245 1.51 10.84 11.44
C ILE A 245 1.37 12.19 12.14
N LEU A 246 0.31 12.96 11.87
CA LEU A 246 0.11 14.27 12.53
C LEU A 246 -0.08 14.13 14.05
N GLU A 247 -0.84 13.14 14.50
CA GLU A 247 -1.08 12.89 15.93
C GLU A 247 0.21 12.53 16.66
N ALA A 248 1.00 11.61 16.08
CA ALA A 248 2.28 11.20 16.65
C ALA A 248 3.33 12.32 16.61
N ALA A 249 3.36 13.14 15.55
CA ALA A 249 4.22 14.31 15.45
C ALA A 249 3.89 15.33 16.57
N THR A 250 2.60 15.66 16.69
CA THR A 250 2.09 16.60 17.70
C THR A 250 2.39 16.12 19.11
N ALA A 251 2.18 14.83 19.40
CA ALA A 251 2.49 14.23 20.70
C ALA A 251 3.97 14.34 21.08
N SER A 252 4.86 14.41 20.09
CA SER A 252 6.31 14.56 20.26
C SER A 252 6.80 16.00 20.14
N GLY A 253 5.89 16.98 20.02
CA GLY A 253 6.22 18.39 19.89
C GLY A 253 6.81 18.77 18.53
N VAL A 254 6.62 17.94 17.50
CA VAL A 254 7.10 18.17 16.14
C VAL A 254 5.94 18.73 15.31
N SER A 255 6.18 19.85 14.64
CA SER A 255 5.23 20.41 13.68
C SER A 255 5.46 19.77 12.31
N VAL A 256 4.38 19.33 11.66
CA VAL A 256 4.38 18.91 10.25
C VAL A 256 3.63 19.98 9.48
N ASP A 257 4.27 20.56 8.46
CA ASP A 257 3.59 21.49 7.56
C ASP A 257 2.65 20.71 6.63
N VAL A 258 1.34 20.84 6.85
CA VAL A 258 0.32 20.20 6.00
C VAL A 258 0.28 20.77 4.58
N ASP A 259 0.87 21.95 4.37
CA ASP A 259 1.02 22.63 3.09
C ASP A 259 2.45 22.57 2.53
N ALA A 260 3.26 21.67 3.08
CA ALA A 260 4.62 21.39 2.63
C ALA A 260 4.65 21.16 1.10
N VAL A 261 5.66 21.74 0.47
CA VAL A 261 5.88 21.59 -0.98
C VAL A 261 6.94 20.53 -1.20
N ILE A 262 6.55 19.40 -1.78
CA ILE A 262 7.43 18.28 -2.08
C ILE A 262 7.40 18.04 -3.58
N GLY A 263 8.58 18.03 -4.22
CA GLY A 263 8.65 17.88 -5.68
C GLY A 263 7.90 18.97 -6.46
N GLY A 264 7.76 20.18 -5.88
CA GLY A 264 7.04 21.29 -6.51
C GLY A 264 5.51 21.20 -6.44
N THR A 265 4.96 20.31 -5.61
CA THR A 265 3.51 20.18 -5.37
C THR A 265 3.18 20.26 -3.88
N THR A 266 1.99 20.74 -3.53
CA THR A 266 1.45 20.67 -2.16
C THR A 266 0.79 19.31 -1.90
N VAL A 267 0.60 18.97 -0.63
CA VAL A 267 -0.13 17.77 -0.21
C VAL A 267 -1.58 17.81 -0.70
N LEU A 268 -2.26 18.96 -0.56
CA LEU A 268 -3.64 19.14 -1.02
C LEU A 268 -3.75 18.98 -2.54
N TYR A 269 -2.85 19.59 -3.32
CA TYR A 269 -2.85 19.44 -4.77
C TYR A 269 -2.70 17.97 -5.18
N ALA A 270 -1.77 17.25 -4.55
CA ALA A 270 -1.55 15.82 -4.80
C ALA A 270 -2.80 14.99 -4.51
N ALA A 271 -3.49 15.23 -3.38
CA ALA A 271 -4.72 14.54 -3.03
C ALA A 271 -5.87 14.87 -4.01
N CYS A 272 -5.98 16.12 -4.46
CA CYS A 272 -6.96 16.56 -5.46
C CYS A 272 -6.74 15.89 -6.82
N LEU A 273 -5.49 15.92 -7.31
CA LEU A 273 -5.10 15.27 -8.56
C LEU A 273 -5.35 13.76 -8.55
N LYS A 274 -5.44 13.13 -7.37
CA LYS A 274 -5.63 11.69 -7.19
C LYS A 274 -7.05 11.29 -6.78
N GLY A 275 -8.01 12.22 -6.77
CA GLY A 275 -9.40 11.91 -6.42
C GLY A 275 -9.56 11.40 -4.98
N LYS A 276 -8.73 11.86 -4.04
CA LYS A 276 -8.72 11.33 -2.66
C LYS A 276 -9.62 12.17 -1.75
N THR A 277 -10.92 12.16 -2.00
CA THR A 277 -11.94 13.00 -1.33
C THR A 277 -11.81 13.03 0.20
N THR A 278 -11.77 11.87 0.86
CA THR A 278 -11.61 11.79 2.33
C THR A 278 -10.29 12.41 2.82
N THR A 279 -9.21 12.28 2.05
CA THR A 279 -7.94 12.95 2.35
C THR A 279 -8.03 14.45 2.11
N VAL A 280 -8.69 14.90 1.05
CA VAL A 280 -8.90 16.33 0.76
C VAL A 280 -9.67 17.00 1.89
N GLU A 281 -10.81 16.44 2.31
CA GLU A 281 -11.58 16.94 3.45
C GLU A 281 -10.73 17.02 4.73
N PHE A 282 -9.92 15.98 4.98
CA PHE A 282 -9.01 15.95 6.12
C PHE A 282 -7.96 17.07 6.05
N LEU A 283 -7.33 17.29 4.89
CA LEU A 283 -6.32 18.34 4.70
C LEU A 283 -6.90 19.74 4.85
N LEU A 284 -8.06 20.00 4.23
CA LEU A 284 -8.78 21.27 4.35
C LEU A 284 -9.11 21.59 5.81
N LYS A 285 -9.59 20.61 6.56
CA LYS A 285 -9.85 20.76 8.01
C LYS A 285 -8.60 21.11 8.81
N HIS A 286 -7.41 20.74 8.34
CA HIS A 286 -6.13 21.05 8.98
C HIS A 286 -5.49 22.33 8.41
N GLY A 287 -6.22 23.11 7.61
CA GLY A 287 -5.81 24.44 7.17
C GLY A 287 -5.03 24.49 5.86
N SER A 288 -5.07 23.42 5.06
CA SER A 288 -4.41 23.42 3.75
C SER A 288 -4.97 24.48 2.79
N SER A 289 -4.10 25.20 2.10
CA SER A 289 -4.49 26.27 1.19
C SER A 289 -4.90 25.78 -0.19
N VAL A 290 -6.14 26.03 -0.58
CA VAL A 290 -6.68 25.75 -1.93
C VAL A 290 -6.15 26.70 -3.01
N SER A 291 -5.67 27.88 -2.61
CA SER A 291 -5.34 29.00 -3.50
C SER A 291 -3.87 29.06 -3.93
N LYS A 292 -3.05 28.11 -3.44
CA LYS A 292 -1.62 28.06 -3.74
C LYS A 292 -1.39 27.73 -5.22
N SER A 293 -0.76 28.68 -5.92
CA SER A 293 -0.38 28.54 -7.33
C SER A 293 0.90 27.72 -7.44
N LEU A 294 0.90 26.73 -8.34
CA LEU A 294 1.99 25.78 -8.55
C LEU A 294 2.44 25.76 -10.02
N CYS A 295 3.72 25.48 -10.25
CA CYS A 295 4.25 25.23 -11.61
C CYS A 295 3.98 23.76 -12.02
N GLN A 296 2.71 23.37 -12.04
CA GLN A 296 2.22 22.03 -12.37
C GLN A 296 1.26 22.11 -13.58
N PRO A 297 0.94 20.99 -14.25
CA PRO A 297 0.02 20.99 -15.40
C PRO A 297 -1.31 21.68 -15.09
N TYR A 298 -1.84 21.44 -13.89
CA TYR A 298 -2.92 22.22 -13.30
C TYR A 298 -2.30 23.16 -12.28
N GLN A 299 -2.56 24.47 -12.39
CA GLN A 299 -1.85 25.45 -11.55
C GLN A 299 -2.37 25.52 -10.12
N PHE A 300 -3.62 25.10 -9.88
CA PHE A 300 -4.27 25.19 -8.57
C PHE A 300 -4.93 23.85 -8.21
N ALA A 301 -5.11 23.59 -6.91
CA ALA A 301 -5.72 22.36 -6.42
C ALA A 301 -7.14 22.14 -7.00
N LEU A 302 -7.96 23.19 -7.08
CA LEU A 302 -9.29 23.11 -7.67
C LEU A 302 -9.26 22.78 -9.18
N HIS A 303 -8.26 23.29 -9.92
CA HIS A 303 -8.11 22.96 -11.34
C HIS A 303 -7.71 21.49 -11.51
N ALA A 304 -6.86 20.97 -10.60
CA ALA A 304 -6.46 19.57 -10.62
C ALA A 304 -7.62 18.63 -10.28
N ALA A 305 -8.46 18.99 -9.31
CA ALA A 305 -9.68 18.25 -8.96
C ALA A 305 -10.64 18.20 -10.16
N ALA A 306 -10.91 19.36 -10.77
CA ALA A 306 -11.81 19.46 -11.91
C ALA A 306 -11.32 18.66 -13.15
N ALA A 307 -10.02 18.43 -13.29
CA ALA A 307 -9.46 17.68 -14.41
C ALA A 307 -9.51 16.15 -14.23
N HIS A 308 -9.87 15.66 -13.04
CA HIS A 308 -9.99 14.23 -12.76
C HIS A 308 -11.44 13.73 -12.72
N ASP A 309 -12.40 14.60 -13.09
CA ASP A 309 -13.85 14.39 -13.05
C ASP A 309 -14.39 13.83 -11.72
N ASP A 310 -13.67 14.08 -10.62
CA ASP A 310 -14.13 13.71 -9.29
C ASP A 310 -14.96 14.85 -8.70
N GLU A 311 -16.25 14.87 -9.05
CA GLU A 311 -17.23 15.82 -8.52
C GLU A 311 -17.17 15.91 -6.99
N SER A 312 -16.87 14.79 -6.31
CA SER A 312 -16.82 14.74 -4.84
C SER A 312 -15.68 15.59 -4.27
N VAL A 313 -14.52 15.60 -4.93
CA VAL A 313 -13.38 16.44 -4.52
C VAL A 313 -13.68 17.92 -4.74
N VAL A 314 -14.26 18.27 -5.90
CA VAL A 314 -14.65 19.65 -6.19
C VAL A 314 -15.66 20.14 -5.17
N ASP A 315 -16.69 19.34 -4.89
CA ASP A 315 -17.73 19.68 -3.92
C ASP A 315 -17.17 19.76 -2.49
N ALA A 316 -16.20 18.93 -2.11
CA ALA A 316 -15.51 19.04 -0.83
C ALA A 316 -14.76 20.38 -0.67
N ILE A 317 -14.06 20.84 -1.72
CA ILE A 317 -13.36 22.14 -1.71
C ILE A 317 -14.37 23.28 -1.62
N LEU A 318 -15.40 23.28 -2.47
CA LEU A 318 -16.39 24.37 -2.51
C LEU A 318 -17.20 24.47 -1.21
N ARG A 319 -17.60 23.34 -0.63
CA ARG A 319 -18.27 23.31 0.67
C ARG A 319 -17.37 23.84 1.77
N HIS A 320 -16.10 23.43 1.82
CA HIS A 320 -15.17 23.94 2.82
C HIS A 320 -14.99 25.46 2.72
N GLU A 321 -14.80 26.00 1.52
CA GLU A 321 -14.63 27.44 1.30
C GLU A 321 -15.91 28.22 1.61
N HIS A 322 -17.08 27.66 1.29
CA HIS A 322 -18.36 28.23 1.71
C HIS A 322 -18.48 28.29 3.24
N ASP A 323 -18.17 27.20 3.92
CA ASP A 323 -18.32 27.06 5.37
C ASP A 323 -17.34 27.95 6.15
N CYS A 324 -16.14 28.20 5.62
CA CYS A 324 -15.17 29.12 6.22
C CYS A 324 -15.44 30.60 5.87
N GLY A 325 -16.44 30.89 5.05
CA GLY A 325 -16.80 32.25 4.63
C GLY A 325 -15.82 32.86 3.62
N SER A 326 -15.07 32.03 2.90
CA SER A 326 -14.16 32.45 1.84
C SER A 326 -14.90 32.99 0.63
N ASP A 327 -14.19 33.80 -0.15
CA ASP A 327 -14.65 34.29 -1.44
C ASP A 327 -14.51 33.19 -2.51
N ILE A 328 -15.59 32.40 -2.66
CA ILE A 328 -15.69 31.34 -3.69
C ILE A 328 -15.56 31.94 -5.09
N GLU A 329 -16.07 33.16 -5.33
CA GLU A 329 -15.98 33.80 -6.64
C GLU A 329 -14.52 34.04 -7.01
N ARG A 330 -13.69 34.45 -6.05
CA ARG A 330 -12.24 34.60 -6.26
C ARG A 330 -11.58 33.27 -6.61
N LEU A 331 -11.97 32.17 -5.96
CA LEU A 331 -11.42 30.84 -6.26
C LEU A 331 -11.81 30.36 -7.66
N LEU A 332 -13.10 30.48 -8.03
CA LEU A 332 -13.61 30.10 -9.34
C LEU A 332 -13.07 30.99 -10.47
N SER A 333 -12.80 32.26 -10.16
CA SER A 333 -12.25 33.26 -11.10
C SER A 333 -10.73 33.26 -11.16
N ALA A 334 -10.05 32.45 -10.34
CA ALA A 334 -8.60 32.33 -10.38
C ALA A 334 -8.14 31.87 -11.76
N LYS A 335 -7.19 32.61 -12.35
CA LYS A 335 -6.67 32.34 -13.68
C LYS A 335 -5.28 31.74 -13.62
N THR A 336 -5.04 30.73 -14.45
CA THR A 336 -3.69 30.23 -14.70
C THR A 336 -2.84 31.27 -15.43
N VAL A 337 -1.54 31.02 -15.57
CA VAL A 337 -0.62 31.85 -16.39
C VAL A 337 -1.11 31.96 -17.84
N ALA A 338 -1.79 30.93 -18.36
CA ALA A 338 -2.41 30.94 -19.68
C ALA A 338 -3.77 31.67 -19.74
N GLY A 339 -4.27 32.16 -18.60
CA GLY A 339 -5.54 32.90 -18.52
C GLY A 339 -6.78 32.01 -18.33
N TYR A 340 -6.61 30.69 -18.18
CA TYR A 340 -7.70 29.74 -18.00
C TYR A 340 -8.22 29.73 -16.56
N THR A 341 -9.53 29.65 -16.41
CA THR A 341 -10.20 29.38 -15.12
C THR A 341 -10.51 27.90 -14.99
N VAL A 342 -11.00 27.47 -13.82
CA VAL A 342 -11.45 26.09 -13.60
C VAL A 342 -12.51 25.66 -14.63
N PHE A 343 -13.41 26.54 -15.04
CA PHE A 343 -14.42 26.23 -16.07
C PHE A 343 -13.80 25.95 -17.44
N HIS A 344 -12.74 26.68 -17.81
CA HIS A 344 -12.01 26.38 -19.04
C HIS A 344 -11.35 25.00 -18.94
N GLN A 345 -10.83 24.61 -17.76
CA GLN A 345 -10.25 23.30 -17.55
C GLN A 345 -11.29 22.18 -17.75
N VAL A 346 -12.47 22.30 -17.15
CA VAL A 346 -13.56 21.32 -17.32
C VAL A 346 -13.93 21.15 -18.79
N VAL A 347 -14.06 22.25 -19.53
CA VAL A 347 -14.40 22.21 -20.96
C VAL A 347 -13.28 21.54 -21.79
N LEU A 348 -12.01 21.82 -21.48
CA LEU A 348 -10.88 21.20 -22.18
C LEU A 348 -10.83 19.69 -21.96
N GLU A 349 -11.02 19.23 -20.73
CA GLU A 349 -10.97 17.80 -20.40
C GLU A 349 -12.18 17.03 -20.99
N ALA A 350 -13.38 17.65 -20.97
CA ALA A 350 -14.57 17.11 -21.64
C ALA A 350 -14.38 17.01 -23.17
N ALA A 351 -13.67 17.96 -23.79
CA ALA A 351 -13.36 17.91 -25.22
C ALA A 351 -12.32 16.84 -25.58
N GLU A 352 -11.47 16.44 -24.62
CA GLU A 352 -10.46 15.38 -24.78
C GLU A 352 -11.03 13.96 -24.55
N GLY A 353 -12.33 13.83 -24.24
CA GLY A 353 -13.01 12.54 -24.10
C GLY A 353 -12.75 11.83 -22.78
N LYS A 354 -12.47 12.59 -21.72
CA LYS A 354 -12.63 12.11 -20.34
C LYS A 354 -14.08 12.42 -19.97
N ASP A 355 -14.90 11.37 -19.97
CA ASP A 355 -16.34 11.41 -19.64
C ASP A 355 -16.56 11.94 -18.24
#